data_AF-A0A432WTS4-F1
#
_entry.id   AF-A0A432WTS4-F1
#
_cell.length_a   1.000
_cell.length_b   1.000
_cell.length_c   1.000
_cell.angle_alpha   90.00
_cell.angle_beta   90.00
_cell.angle_gamma   90.00
#
_symmetry.space_group_name_H-M   'P 1'
#
loop_
_entity.id
_entity.type
_entity.pdbx_description
1 polymer ?
#
loop_
_entity_poly.entity_id
_entity_poly.type
_entity_poly.pdbx_seq_one_letter_code
_entity_poly.pdbx_strand_id
1 'polypeptide(L)'
;MAQKTHPLLVTDYPQVVFNQQTESPAAKKGERTRQSLIWACAHLLNQIGYQELRVSDICEVAEVSNAAFYIYFKNKVDITKVTLEDLSVQIFDALLTSTPQGNDNKTALYNSNLAWLKIARLNAGLMRCILQVSFVIPEFAKFYDDLNSNYIKKVARNIAKRANISEAQAQMLVFALSSMTDEFTRRLLSEVDSPLDEIAKDQYASEAELAEFLSELWYKAIYT
;
A
#
# COMPACT_ATOMS: atom_id res chain seq x y z
N MET A 1 -15.85 -15.85 14.99
CA MET A 1 -16.16 -14.44 14.67
C MET A 1 -15.64 -14.20 13.26
N ALA A 2 -16.47 -13.70 12.33
CA ALA A 2 -15.98 -13.34 11.01
C ALA A 2 -14.92 -12.24 11.18
N GLN A 3 -13.69 -12.52 10.77
CA GLN A 3 -12.60 -11.55 10.81
C GLN A 3 -13.01 -10.42 9.86
N LYS A 4 -13.24 -9.20 10.38
CA LYS A 4 -13.60 -8.06 9.54
C LYS A 4 -12.51 -7.87 8.49
N THR A 5 -12.89 -7.93 7.22
CA THR A 5 -12.02 -7.63 6.09
C THR A 5 -11.44 -6.22 6.24
N HIS A 6 -10.12 -6.07 6.10
CA HIS A 6 -9.47 -4.78 6.20
C HIS A 6 -10.03 -3.82 5.12
N PRO A 7 -10.36 -2.55 5.43
CA PRO A 7 -11.01 -1.63 4.49
C PRO A 7 -10.27 -1.46 3.15
N LEU A 8 -8.93 -1.39 3.16
CA LEU A 8 -8.11 -1.26 1.94
C LEU A 8 -8.23 -2.43 0.95
N LEU A 9 -8.83 -3.56 1.33
CA LEU A 9 -9.05 -4.68 0.42
C LEU A 9 -10.26 -4.47 -0.51
N VAL A 10 -11.12 -3.49 -0.20
CA VAL A 10 -12.39 -3.26 -0.91
C VAL A 10 -12.61 -1.81 -1.32
N THR A 11 -11.82 -0.86 -0.79
CA THR A 11 -11.93 0.55 -1.15
C THR A 11 -10.56 1.23 -1.14
N ASP A 12 -10.45 2.37 -1.82
CA ASP A 12 -9.21 3.14 -1.85
C ASP A 12 -8.98 3.90 -0.53
N TYR A 13 -7.74 4.29 -0.29
CA TYR A 13 -7.35 4.96 0.93
C TYR A 13 -8.04 6.32 1.16
N PRO A 14 -8.24 7.19 0.13
CA PRO A 14 -9.07 8.37 0.29
C PRO A 14 -10.46 8.04 0.87
N GLN A 15 -11.13 7.00 0.37
CA GLN A 15 -12.43 6.60 0.92
C GLN A 15 -12.32 6.05 2.35
N VAL A 16 -11.24 5.35 2.71
CA VAL A 16 -10.99 4.93 4.10
C VAL A 16 -10.90 6.13 5.04
N VAL A 17 -10.11 7.16 4.67
CA VAL A 17 -9.95 8.38 5.47
C VAL A 17 -11.29 9.11 5.59
N PHE A 18 -12.07 9.19 4.51
CA PHE A 18 -13.41 9.80 4.53
C PHE A 18 -14.35 9.08 5.51
N ASN A 19 -14.41 7.74 5.44
CA ASN A 19 -15.27 6.96 6.31
C ASN A 19 -14.91 7.16 7.79
N GLN A 20 -13.61 7.13 8.14
CA GLN A 20 -13.13 7.39 9.50
C GLN A 20 -13.57 8.75 10.05
N GLN A 21 -13.58 9.79 9.19
CA GLN A 21 -14.09 11.12 9.57
C GLN A 21 -15.59 11.10 9.87
N THR A 22 -16.38 10.42 9.04
CA THR A 22 -17.85 10.36 9.21
C THR A 22 -18.28 9.54 10.42
N GLU A 23 -17.52 8.48 10.75
CA GLU A 23 -17.80 7.59 11.88
C GLU A 23 -17.36 8.18 13.24
N SER A 24 -16.60 9.28 13.24
CA SER A 24 -16.18 10.02 14.44
C SER A 24 -16.82 11.42 14.59
N PRO A 25 -18.17 11.57 14.66
CA PRO A 25 -18.83 12.88 14.70
C PRO A 25 -18.45 13.78 15.88
N ALA A 26 -17.97 13.19 16.98
CA ALA A 26 -17.58 13.91 18.20
C ALA A 26 -16.16 14.52 18.14
N ALA A 27 -15.44 14.37 17.03
CA ALA A 27 -14.11 14.96 16.87
C ALA A 27 -14.18 16.50 16.99
N LYS A 28 -13.21 17.08 17.73
CA LYS A 28 -13.06 18.54 17.84
C LYS A 28 -12.91 19.14 16.44
N LYS A 29 -13.44 20.36 16.23
CA LYS A 29 -13.39 21.07 14.93
C LYS A 29 -12.01 21.00 14.25
N GLY A 30 -10.94 21.21 15.02
CA GLY A 30 -9.58 21.19 14.48
C GLY A 30 -9.12 19.82 13.98
N GLU A 31 -9.55 18.73 14.62
CA GLU A 31 -9.24 17.37 14.14
C GLU A 31 -9.96 17.10 12.81
N ARG A 32 -11.23 17.52 12.69
CA ARG A 32 -11.98 17.38 11.43
C ARG A 32 -11.26 18.11 10.30
N THR A 33 -10.83 19.35 10.51
CA THR A 33 -10.06 20.11 9.51
C THR A 33 -8.75 19.42 9.13
N ARG A 34 -7.99 18.92 10.11
CA ARG A 34 -6.75 18.18 9.86
C ARG A 34 -7.00 16.94 8.99
N GLN A 35 -8.06 16.20 9.29
CA GLN A 35 -8.42 15.01 8.53
C GLN A 35 -8.90 15.36 7.12
N SER A 36 -9.71 16.41 6.93
CA SER A 36 -10.14 16.86 5.60
C SER A 36 -8.94 17.23 4.71
N LEU A 37 -7.90 17.84 5.29
CA LEU A 37 -6.64 18.11 4.58
C LEU A 37 -5.91 16.82 4.17
N ILE A 38 -5.82 15.82 5.06
CA ILE A 38 -5.20 14.51 4.74
C ILE A 38 -5.99 13.80 3.64
N TRP A 39 -7.32 13.81 3.73
CA TRP A 39 -8.20 13.26 2.70
C TRP A 39 -7.97 13.92 1.33
N ALA A 40 -7.97 15.25 1.28
CA ALA A 40 -7.74 16.00 0.05
C ALA A 40 -6.35 15.71 -0.54
N CYS A 41 -5.32 15.64 0.32
CA CYS A 41 -3.97 15.25 -0.06
C CYS A 41 -3.95 13.83 -0.66
N ALA A 42 -4.55 12.85 0.00
CA ALA A 42 -4.64 11.47 -0.48
C ALA A 42 -5.36 11.38 -1.84
N HIS A 43 -6.49 12.09 -1.96
CA HIS A 43 -7.29 12.16 -3.17
C HIS A 43 -6.47 12.69 -4.36
N LEU A 44 -5.83 13.85 -4.18
CA LEU A 44 -5.02 14.48 -5.22
C LEU A 44 -3.75 13.67 -5.55
N LEU A 45 -3.06 13.10 -4.55
CA LEU A 45 -1.93 12.21 -4.79
C LEU A 45 -2.33 10.99 -5.64
N ASN A 46 -3.50 10.42 -5.39
CA ASN A 46 -3.99 9.28 -6.17
C ASN A 46 -4.29 9.66 -7.63
N GLN A 47 -4.79 10.88 -7.87
CA GLN A 47 -5.15 11.33 -9.21
C GLN A 47 -3.96 11.90 -10.00
N ILE A 48 -3.34 12.96 -9.48
CA ILE A 48 -2.35 13.77 -10.22
C ILE A 48 -0.90 13.51 -9.80
N GLY A 49 -0.69 12.81 -8.68
CA GLY A 49 0.63 12.45 -8.19
C GLY A 49 1.36 13.56 -7.42
N TYR A 50 2.53 13.23 -6.88
CA TYR A 50 3.26 14.13 -5.99
C TYR A 50 3.83 15.36 -6.69
N GLN A 51 4.31 15.26 -7.93
CA GLN A 51 4.96 16.39 -8.61
C GLN A 51 3.97 17.54 -8.83
N GLU A 52 2.79 17.25 -9.37
CA GLU A 52 1.76 18.24 -9.69
C GLU A 52 0.99 18.77 -8.48
N LEU A 53 1.05 18.08 -7.34
CA LEU A 53 0.34 18.48 -6.11
C LEU A 53 0.74 19.90 -5.65
N ARG A 54 -0.26 20.75 -5.34
CA ARG A 54 -0.03 22.09 -4.75
C ARG A 54 -0.83 22.25 -3.46
N VAL A 55 -0.32 23.08 -2.56
CA VAL A 55 -1.01 23.42 -1.30
C VAL A 55 -2.36 24.11 -1.56
N SER A 56 -2.43 24.97 -2.58
CA SER A 56 -3.68 25.62 -3.00
C SER A 56 -4.77 24.61 -3.34
N ASP A 57 -4.42 23.59 -4.11
CA ASP A 57 -5.37 22.60 -4.63
C ASP A 57 -5.87 21.71 -3.49
N ILE A 58 -4.98 21.35 -2.54
CA ILE A 58 -5.36 20.66 -1.30
C ILE A 58 -6.36 21.51 -0.50
N CYS A 59 -6.09 22.81 -0.35
CA CYS A 59 -6.98 23.70 0.41
C CYS A 59 -8.35 23.84 -0.26
N GLU A 60 -8.38 23.95 -1.58
CA GLU A 60 -9.60 24.01 -2.37
C GLU A 60 -10.44 22.74 -2.20
N VAL A 61 -9.83 21.56 -2.40
CA VAL A 61 -10.51 20.26 -2.25
C VAL A 61 -10.96 20.00 -0.81
N ALA A 62 -10.19 20.47 0.18
CA ALA A 62 -10.57 20.35 1.60
C ALA A 62 -11.54 21.43 2.07
N GLU A 63 -11.92 22.40 1.22
CA GLU A 63 -12.77 23.55 1.54
C GLU A 63 -12.26 24.39 2.73
N VAL A 64 -10.94 24.65 2.77
CA VAL A 64 -10.30 25.46 3.81
C VAL A 64 -9.45 26.58 3.22
N SER A 65 -9.14 27.61 4.02
CA SER A 65 -8.23 28.67 3.57
C SER A 65 -6.77 28.21 3.59
N ASN A 66 -5.94 28.80 2.73
CA ASN A 66 -4.48 28.60 2.77
C ASN A 66 -3.89 28.91 4.16
N ALA A 67 -4.38 29.96 4.84
CA ALA A 67 -3.94 30.28 6.19
C ALA A 67 -4.27 29.17 7.20
N ALA A 68 -5.42 28.50 7.06
CA ALA A 68 -5.81 27.39 7.91
C ALA A 68 -4.93 26.15 7.69
N PHE A 69 -4.49 25.88 6.46
CA PHE A 69 -3.54 24.79 6.17
C PHE A 69 -2.27 24.90 7.03
N TYR A 70 -1.68 26.10 7.09
CA TYR A 70 -0.42 26.34 7.79
C TYR A 70 -0.54 26.25 9.33
N ILE A 71 -1.76 26.14 9.87
CA ILE A 71 -1.98 25.79 11.29
C ILE A 71 -1.64 24.32 11.54
N TYR A 72 -1.86 23.43 10.56
CA TYR A 72 -1.73 21.98 10.71
C TYR A 72 -0.48 21.40 10.06
N PHE A 73 -0.06 21.94 8.91
CA PHE A 73 1.04 21.41 8.12
C PHE A 73 1.99 22.52 7.67
N LYS A 74 3.28 22.24 7.72
CA LYS A 74 4.31 23.25 7.39
C LYS A 74 4.37 23.57 5.90
N ASN A 75 4.15 22.56 5.06
CA ASN A 75 4.26 22.64 3.61
C ASN A 75 3.71 21.35 2.95
N LYS A 76 3.78 21.29 1.61
CA LYS A 76 3.43 20.11 0.79
C LYS A 76 4.16 18.83 1.22
N VAL A 77 5.45 18.92 1.57
CA VAL A 77 6.29 17.78 1.97
C VAL A 77 5.74 17.15 3.26
N ASP A 78 5.42 17.98 4.24
CA ASP A 78 4.92 17.57 5.56
C ASP A 78 3.59 16.81 5.47
N ILE A 79 2.59 17.37 4.78
CA ILE A 79 1.30 16.70 4.61
C ILE A 79 1.40 15.43 3.76
N THR A 80 2.22 15.44 2.69
CA THR A 80 2.45 14.26 1.86
C THR A 80 3.05 13.13 2.69
N LYS A 81 4.06 13.43 3.50
CA LYS A 81 4.72 12.46 4.36
C LYS A 81 3.72 11.84 5.32
N VAL A 82 2.98 12.64 6.08
CA VAL A 82 1.95 12.16 7.02
C VAL A 82 0.92 11.28 6.31
N THR A 83 0.48 11.69 5.12
CA THR A 83 -0.55 10.97 4.35
C THR A 83 -0.05 9.61 3.86
N LEU A 84 1.16 9.55 3.30
CA LEU A 84 1.74 8.32 2.77
C LEU A 84 2.29 7.39 3.87
N GLU A 85 2.75 7.93 5.00
CA GLU A 85 3.15 7.14 6.17
C GLU A 85 1.95 6.36 6.72
N ASP A 86 0.80 7.03 6.90
CA ASP A 86 -0.43 6.37 7.37
C ASP A 86 -0.92 5.31 6.38
N LEU A 87 -1.00 5.65 5.08
CA LEU A 87 -1.30 4.68 4.02
C LEU A 87 -0.39 3.45 4.11
N SER A 88 0.92 3.65 4.19
CA SER A 88 1.89 2.56 4.22
C SER A 88 1.64 1.64 5.43
N VAL A 89 1.38 2.21 6.62
CA VAL A 89 1.03 1.43 7.80
C VAL A 89 -0.22 0.58 7.57
N GLN A 90 -1.28 1.18 7.01
CA GLN A 90 -2.51 0.45 6.71
C GLN A 90 -2.33 -0.65 5.66
N ILE A 91 -1.48 -0.43 4.64
CA ILE A 91 -1.15 -1.47 3.65
C ILE A 91 -0.51 -2.67 4.34
N PHE A 92 0.55 -2.45 5.13
CA PHE A 92 1.25 -3.56 5.78
C PHE A 92 0.40 -4.25 6.87
N ASP A 93 -0.49 -3.52 7.55
CA ASP A 93 -1.47 -4.13 8.46
C ASP A 93 -2.47 -5.02 7.70
N ALA A 94 -3.00 -4.54 6.57
CA ALA A 94 -3.90 -5.31 5.72
C ALA A 94 -3.23 -6.61 5.21
N LEU A 95 -1.96 -6.54 4.78
CA LEU A 95 -1.22 -7.71 4.32
C LEU A 95 -1.00 -8.74 5.44
N LEU A 96 -0.63 -8.28 6.64
CA LEU A 96 -0.42 -9.15 7.80
C LEU A 96 -1.72 -9.81 8.28
N THR A 97 -2.84 -9.09 8.23
CA THR A 97 -4.15 -9.58 8.69
C THR A 97 -4.86 -10.46 7.67
N SER A 98 -4.56 -10.30 6.37
CA SER A 98 -5.15 -11.10 5.28
C SER A 98 -4.54 -12.49 5.14
N THR A 99 -3.41 -12.75 5.81
CA THR A 99 -2.70 -14.04 5.68
C THR A 99 -3.21 -15.01 6.75
N PRO A 100 -3.89 -16.11 6.38
CA PRO A 100 -4.44 -17.06 7.35
C PRO A 100 -3.35 -17.68 8.23
N GLN A 101 -3.66 -17.83 9.52
CA GLN A 101 -2.83 -18.61 10.43
C GLN A 101 -3.18 -20.10 10.28
N GLY A 102 -2.23 -20.93 9.87
CA GLY A 102 -2.44 -22.36 9.68
C GLY A 102 -1.40 -23.01 8.77
N ASN A 103 -1.50 -24.32 8.54
CA ASN A 103 -0.47 -25.10 7.84
C ASN A 103 -0.53 -25.06 6.31
N ASP A 104 -1.55 -24.41 5.74
CA ASP A 104 -1.68 -24.32 4.28
C ASP A 104 -0.85 -23.16 3.71
N ASN A 105 0.35 -23.49 3.26
CA ASN A 105 1.28 -22.52 2.64
C ASN A 105 0.75 -21.94 1.34
N LYS A 106 0.06 -22.74 0.51
CA LYS A 106 -0.45 -22.29 -0.79
C LYS A 106 -1.56 -21.26 -0.60
N THR A 107 -2.53 -21.58 0.26
CA THR A 107 -3.61 -20.65 0.59
C THR A 107 -3.10 -19.39 1.29
N ALA A 108 -2.06 -19.50 2.14
CA ALA A 108 -1.44 -18.33 2.74
C ALA A 108 -0.84 -17.39 1.68
N LEU A 109 0.00 -17.93 0.78
CA LEU A 109 0.61 -17.16 -0.31
C LEU A 109 -0.45 -16.53 -1.24
N TYR A 110 -1.49 -17.30 -1.61
CA TYR A 110 -2.59 -16.81 -2.42
C TYR A 110 -3.30 -15.61 -1.80
N ASN A 111 -3.69 -15.70 -0.53
CA ASN A 111 -4.40 -14.60 0.13
C ASN A 111 -3.51 -13.37 0.30
N SER A 112 -2.21 -13.54 0.59
CA SER A 112 -1.27 -12.41 0.67
C SER A 112 -1.11 -11.71 -0.68
N ASN A 113 -0.92 -12.46 -1.76
CA ASN A 113 -0.76 -11.90 -3.11
C ASN A 113 -2.06 -11.26 -3.62
N LEU A 114 -3.21 -11.88 -3.35
CA LEU A 114 -4.51 -11.30 -3.69
C LEU A 114 -4.77 -9.99 -2.93
N ALA A 115 -4.41 -9.94 -1.65
CA ALA A 115 -4.50 -8.72 -0.85
C ALA A 115 -3.63 -7.60 -1.43
N TRP A 116 -2.37 -7.91 -1.75
CA TRP A 116 -1.46 -6.96 -2.40
C TRP A 116 -2.02 -6.41 -3.71
N LEU A 117 -2.46 -7.29 -4.62
CA LEU A 117 -2.98 -6.88 -5.93
C LEU A 117 -4.22 -6.00 -5.82
N LYS A 118 -5.17 -6.35 -4.93
CA LYS A 118 -6.36 -5.53 -4.67
C LYS A 118 -6.01 -4.15 -4.16
N ILE A 119 -5.17 -4.09 -3.12
CA ILE A 119 -4.72 -2.83 -2.52
C ILE A 119 -4.00 -1.98 -3.57
N ALA A 120 -3.06 -2.56 -4.31
CA ALA A 120 -2.28 -1.87 -5.32
C ALA A 120 -3.16 -1.30 -6.43
N ARG A 121 -4.13 -2.08 -6.93
CA ARG A 121 -5.06 -1.63 -7.97
C ARG A 121 -5.95 -0.49 -7.50
N LEU A 122 -6.54 -0.61 -6.31
CA LEU A 122 -7.40 0.43 -5.75
C LEU A 122 -6.65 1.74 -5.46
N ASN A 123 -5.33 1.66 -5.25
CA ASN A 123 -4.48 2.77 -4.82
C ASN A 123 -3.35 3.07 -5.82
N ALA A 124 -3.50 2.77 -7.10
CA ALA A 124 -2.39 2.76 -8.07
C ALA A 124 -1.60 4.08 -8.11
N GLY A 125 -2.27 5.23 -8.07
CA GLY A 125 -1.62 6.54 -8.06
C GLY A 125 -0.88 6.83 -6.74
N LEU A 126 -1.41 6.37 -5.62
CA LEU A 126 -0.74 6.44 -4.32
C LEU A 126 0.47 5.49 -4.24
N MET A 127 0.38 4.28 -4.81
CA MET A 127 1.51 3.36 -4.92
C MET A 127 2.66 3.98 -5.71
N ARG A 128 2.34 4.65 -6.83
CA ARG A 128 3.32 5.45 -7.60
C ARG A 128 3.92 6.56 -6.75
N CYS A 129 3.10 7.25 -5.94
CA CYS A 129 3.59 8.32 -5.05
C CYS A 129 4.55 7.81 -3.98
N ILE A 130 4.30 6.64 -3.37
CA ILE A 130 5.22 6.04 -2.39
C ILE A 130 6.62 5.89 -3.01
N LEU A 131 6.72 5.35 -4.22
CA LEU A 131 7.99 5.21 -4.92
C LEU A 131 8.64 6.57 -5.22
N GLN A 132 7.92 7.50 -5.84
CA GLN A 132 8.43 8.83 -6.19
C GLN A 132 8.94 9.60 -4.97
N VAL A 133 8.15 9.57 -3.88
CA VAL A 133 8.45 10.29 -2.64
C VAL A 133 9.65 9.68 -1.93
N SER A 134 9.86 8.37 -2.02
CA SER A 134 11.04 7.70 -1.45
C SER A 134 12.35 8.18 -2.09
N PHE A 135 12.33 8.68 -3.32
CA PHE A 135 13.52 9.27 -3.97
C PHE A 135 13.77 10.74 -3.59
N VAL A 136 12.77 11.45 -3.05
CA VAL A 136 12.85 12.90 -2.81
C VAL A 136 12.78 13.29 -1.33
N ILE A 137 12.26 12.42 -0.46
CA ILE A 137 12.14 12.64 0.99
C ILE A 137 12.89 11.51 1.72
N PRO A 138 14.16 11.73 2.14
CA PRO A 138 14.96 10.70 2.81
C PRO A 138 14.33 10.15 4.08
N GLU A 139 13.62 10.97 4.85
CA GLU A 139 12.94 10.55 6.08
C GLU A 139 11.81 9.57 5.78
N PHE A 140 11.06 9.79 4.69
CA PHE A 140 10.02 8.87 4.25
C PHE A 140 10.62 7.56 3.73
N ALA A 141 11.71 7.64 2.95
CA ALA A 141 12.41 6.46 2.46
C ALA A 141 12.86 5.56 3.62
N LYS A 142 13.45 6.16 4.66
CA LYS A 142 13.85 5.44 5.88
C LYS A 142 12.64 4.82 6.59
N PHE A 143 11.57 5.59 6.77
CA PHE A 143 10.34 5.09 7.40
C PHE A 143 9.78 3.86 6.66
N TYR A 144 9.69 3.95 5.33
CA TYR A 144 9.16 2.88 4.50
C TYR A 144 10.05 1.64 4.55
N ASP A 145 11.38 1.81 4.49
CA ASP A 145 12.33 0.71 4.61
C ASP A 145 12.25 0.00 5.97
N ASP A 146 12.13 0.75 7.07
CA ASP A 146 11.95 0.18 8.41
C ASP A 146 10.64 -0.62 8.49
N LEU A 147 9.55 -0.11 7.90
CA LEU A 147 8.25 -0.76 7.86
C LEU A 147 8.27 -2.06 7.02
N ASN A 148 8.83 -1.99 5.81
CA ASN A 148 9.00 -3.13 4.92
C ASN A 148 9.90 -4.20 5.56
N SER A 149 11.03 -3.80 6.14
CA SER A 149 11.94 -4.69 6.85
C SER A 149 11.25 -5.44 8.00
N ASN A 150 10.37 -4.76 8.74
CA ASN A 150 9.61 -5.36 9.82
C ASN A 150 8.58 -6.37 9.30
N TYR A 151 7.90 -6.06 8.19
CA TYR A 151 7.00 -7.00 7.51
C TYR A 151 7.74 -8.25 7.05
N ILE A 152 8.84 -8.08 6.29
CA ILE A 152 9.66 -9.19 5.77
C ILE A 152 10.14 -10.09 6.89
N LYS A 153 10.67 -9.53 7.98
CA LYS A 153 11.11 -10.30 9.15
C LYS A 153 9.98 -11.15 9.76
N LYS A 154 8.74 -10.63 9.81
CA LYS A 154 7.58 -11.38 10.33
C LYS A 154 7.22 -12.55 9.40
N VAL A 155 7.15 -12.31 8.10
CA VAL A 155 6.81 -13.34 7.10
C VAL A 155 7.91 -14.41 7.02
N ALA A 156 9.17 -13.99 6.94
CA ALA A 156 10.33 -14.86 6.84
C ALA A 156 10.47 -15.82 8.03
N ARG A 157 10.15 -15.39 9.26
CA ARG A 157 10.16 -16.27 10.45
C ARG A 157 9.23 -17.47 10.31
N ASN A 158 8.07 -17.29 9.69
CA ASN A 158 7.14 -18.39 9.45
C ASN A 158 7.63 -19.30 8.32
N ILE A 159 8.15 -18.72 7.24
CA ILE A 159 8.69 -19.46 6.10
C ILE A 159 9.91 -20.30 6.50
N ALA A 160 10.86 -19.73 7.25
CA ALA A 160 12.07 -20.41 7.71
C ALA A 160 11.76 -21.74 8.40
N LYS A 161 10.78 -21.72 9.31
CA LYS A 161 10.32 -22.93 10.03
C LYS A 161 9.71 -23.97 9.10
N ARG A 162 8.91 -23.55 8.12
CA ARG A 162 8.14 -24.46 7.24
C ARG A 162 8.98 -25.04 6.11
N ALA A 163 9.91 -24.25 5.57
CA ALA A 163 10.83 -24.67 4.53
C ALA A 163 12.12 -25.31 5.08
N ASN A 164 12.30 -25.33 6.41
CA ASN A 164 13.49 -25.85 7.09
C ASN A 164 14.79 -25.17 6.61
N ILE A 165 14.76 -23.85 6.49
CA ILE A 165 15.91 -23.01 6.09
C ILE A 165 16.25 -22.00 7.18
N SER A 166 17.42 -21.37 7.10
CA SER A 166 17.81 -20.32 8.04
C SER A 166 16.90 -19.08 7.91
N GLU A 167 16.71 -18.33 9.00
CA GLU A 167 15.94 -17.08 8.95
C GLU A 167 16.57 -16.04 8.01
N ALA A 168 17.90 -15.99 7.92
CA ALA A 168 18.59 -15.07 7.00
C ALA A 168 18.28 -15.41 5.53
N GLN A 169 18.32 -16.70 5.17
CA GLN A 169 17.95 -17.15 3.83
C GLN A 169 16.48 -16.86 3.54
N ALA A 170 15.57 -17.12 4.49
CA ALA A 170 14.16 -16.81 4.33
C ALA A 170 13.90 -15.31 4.15
N GLN A 171 14.62 -14.44 4.88
CA GLN A 171 14.52 -12.98 4.70
C GLN A 171 14.94 -12.56 3.29
N MET A 172 16.03 -13.12 2.75
CA MET A 172 16.47 -12.80 1.39
C MET A 172 15.49 -13.31 0.33
N LEU A 173 14.93 -14.51 0.49
CA LEU A 173 13.91 -15.04 -0.41
C LEU A 173 12.64 -14.18 -0.42
N VAL A 174 12.11 -13.85 0.76
CA VAL A 174 10.93 -13.00 0.89
C VAL A 174 11.20 -11.61 0.31
N PHE A 175 12.34 -11.00 0.63
CA PHE A 175 12.70 -9.69 0.09
C PHE A 175 12.77 -9.69 -1.45
N ALA A 176 13.44 -10.68 -2.05
CA ALA A 176 13.59 -10.78 -3.50
C ALA A 176 12.24 -11.02 -4.20
N LEU A 177 11.43 -11.96 -3.68
CA LEU A 177 10.13 -12.29 -4.24
C LEU A 177 9.12 -11.15 -4.07
N SER A 178 9.13 -10.45 -2.92
CA SER A 178 8.34 -9.23 -2.71
C SER A 178 8.76 -8.16 -3.70
N SER A 179 10.05 -7.87 -3.85
CA SER A 179 10.54 -6.85 -4.78
C SER A 179 10.13 -7.13 -6.23
N MET A 180 10.23 -8.39 -6.67
CA MET A 180 9.76 -8.82 -7.98
C MET A 180 8.25 -8.63 -8.13
N THR A 181 7.48 -8.99 -7.11
CA THR A 181 6.01 -8.84 -7.09
C THR A 181 5.61 -7.37 -7.15
N ASP A 182 6.29 -6.52 -6.40
CA ASP A 182 6.05 -5.07 -6.36
C ASP A 182 6.29 -4.42 -7.72
N GLU A 183 7.44 -4.73 -8.34
CA GLU A 183 7.78 -4.20 -9.67
C GLU A 183 6.85 -4.73 -10.76
N PHE A 184 6.51 -6.03 -10.72
CA PHE A 184 5.57 -6.63 -11.66
C PHE A 184 4.19 -5.95 -11.57
N THR A 185 3.64 -5.82 -10.37
CA THR A 185 2.36 -5.13 -10.14
C THR A 185 2.43 -3.66 -10.56
N ARG A 186 3.52 -2.94 -10.22
CA ARG A 186 3.71 -1.54 -10.60
C ARG A 186 3.66 -1.34 -12.12
N ARG A 187 4.26 -2.26 -12.88
CA ARG A 187 4.23 -2.22 -14.35
C ARG A 187 2.82 -2.44 -14.89
N LEU A 188 2.11 -3.46 -14.40
CA LEU A 188 0.74 -3.75 -14.85
C LEU A 188 -0.24 -2.59 -14.60
N LEU A 189 -0.01 -1.83 -13.52
CA LEU A 189 -0.80 -0.64 -13.16
C LEU A 189 -0.31 0.65 -13.86
N SER A 190 0.74 0.58 -14.67
CA SER A 190 1.22 1.72 -15.43
C SER A 190 0.25 2.08 -16.56
N GLU A 191 0.12 3.38 -16.81
CA GLU A 191 -0.58 3.93 -17.98
C GLU A 191 0.28 3.87 -19.25
N VAL A 192 1.54 3.44 -19.15
CA VAL A 192 2.42 3.27 -20.31
C VAL A 192 2.17 1.91 -20.93
N ASP A 193 1.79 1.89 -22.21
CA ASP A 193 1.61 0.65 -22.95
C ASP A 193 2.94 -0.09 -23.11
N SER A 194 2.94 -1.37 -22.73
CA SER A 194 4.08 -2.28 -22.86
C SER A 194 3.57 -3.61 -23.43
N PRO A 195 4.21 -4.18 -24.46
CA PRO A 195 3.76 -5.45 -25.05
C PRO A 195 3.68 -6.61 -24.06
N LEU A 196 4.54 -6.62 -23.03
CA LEU A 196 4.49 -7.64 -21.98
C LEU A 196 3.32 -7.42 -21.01
N ASP A 197 2.87 -6.18 -20.87
CA ASP A 197 1.78 -5.81 -19.99
C ASP A 197 0.43 -6.13 -20.67
N GLU A 198 0.35 -6.01 -22.00
CA GLU A 198 -0.77 -6.50 -22.82
C GLU A 198 -0.93 -8.02 -22.70
N ILE A 199 0.15 -8.80 -22.84
CA ILE A 199 0.10 -10.26 -22.65
C ILE A 199 -0.44 -10.63 -21.27
N ALA A 200 0.02 -9.94 -20.22
CA ALA A 200 -0.44 -10.20 -18.86
C ALA A 200 -1.91 -9.81 -18.66
N LYS A 201 -2.36 -8.68 -19.24
CA LYS A 201 -3.76 -8.24 -19.18
C LYS A 201 -4.69 -9.16 -19.97
N ASP A 202 -4.23 -9.72 -21.09
CA ASP A 202 -4.97 -10.69 -21.90
C ASP A 202 -5.05 -12.06 -21.22
N GLN A 203 -3.97 -12.50 -20.56
CA GLN A 203 -3.89 -13.81 -19.94
C GLN A 203 -4.53 -13.87 -18.55
N TYR A 204 -4.53 -12.76 -17.81
CA TYR A 204 -5.07 -12.69 -16.46
C TYR A 204 -6.11 -11.58 -16.36
N ALA A 205 -7.38 -11.97 -16.40
CA ALA A 205 -8.53 -11.07 -16.42
C ALA A 205 -8.92 -10.54 -15.02
N SER A 206 -8.32 -11.06 -13.95
CA SER A 206 -8.64 -10.66 -12.58
C SER A 206 -7.45 -10.73 -11.62
N GLU A 207 -7.54 -10.02 -10.49
CA GLU A 207 -6.53 -10.12 -9.42
C GLU A 207 -6.43 -11.53 -8.83
N ALA A 208 -7.50 -12.33 -8.92
CA ALA A 208 -7.50 -13.72 -8.45
C ALA A 208 -6.56 -14.58 -9.31
N GLU A 209 -6.69 -14.51 -10.63
CA GLU A 209 -5.84 -15.27 -11.55
C GLU A 209 -4.37 -14.84 -11.47
N LEU A 210 -4.10 -13.53 -11.35
CA LEU A 210 -2.75 -13.02 -11.09
C LEU A 210 -2.19 -13.50 -9.74
N ALA A 211 -3.03 -13.54 -8.70
CA ALA A 211 -2.63 -14.05 -7.39
C ALA A 211 -2.28 -15.55 -7.45
N GLU A 212 -3.01 -16.36 -8.22
CA GLU A 212 -2.67 -17.78 -8.42
C GLU A 212 -1.30 -17.92 -9.07
N PHE A 213 -1.05 -17.20 -10.16
CA PHE A 213 0.22 -17.22 -10.87
C PHE A 213 1.41 -16.85 -9.97
N LEU A 214 1.30 -15.70 -9.28
CA LEU A 214 2.34 -15.25 -8.35
C LEU A 214 2.54 -16.26 -7.22
N SER A 215 1.46 -16.81 -6.67
CA SER A 215 1.55 -17.73 -5.54
C SER A 215 2.18 -19.07 -5.89
N GLU A 216 1.95 -19.58 -7.10
CA GLU A 216 2.65 -20.76 -7.60
C GLU A 216 4.15 -20.49 -7.81
N LEU A 217 4.52 -19.30 -8.27
CA LEU A 217 5.93 -18.88 -8.40
C LEU A 217 6.62 -18.82 -7.03
N TRP A 218 5.99 -18.15 -6.06
CA TRP A 218 6.47 -18.08 -4.68
C TRP A 218 6.58 -19.48 -4.05
N TYR A 219 5.56 -20.32 -4.22
CA TYR A 219 5.53 -21.66 -3.64
C TYR A 219 6.69 -22.52 -4.14
N LYS A 220 6.95 -22.51 -5.46
CA LYS A 220 8.09 -23.22 -6.05
C LYS A 220 9.42 -22.67 -5.53
N ALA A 221 9.59 -21.35 -5.51
CA ALA A 221 10.84 -20.75 -5.05
C ALA A 221 11.18 -21.04 -3.57
N ILE A 222 10.17 -21.30 -2.73
CA ILE A 222 10.33 -21.48 -1.28
C ILE A 222 10.35 -22.96 -0.87
N TYR A 223 9.53 -23.80 -1.49
CA TYR A 223 9.24 -25.15 -1.00
C TYR A 223 9.65 -26.29 -1.94
N THR A 224 10.17 -25.98 -3.13
CA THR A 224 10.69 -27.00 -4.08
C THR A 224 12.16 -26.77 -4.35
#